data_AF-A0A353R3M2-F1
#
_entry.id   AF-A0A353R3M2-F1
#
_cell.length_a   1.000
_cell.length_b   1.000
_cell.length_c   1.000
_cell.angle_alpha   90.00
_cell.angle_beta   90.00
_cell.angle_gamma   90.00
#
_symmetry.space_group_name_H-M   'P 1'
#
loop_
_entity.id
_entity.type
_entity.pdbx_description
1 polymer ?
#
loop_
_entity_poly.entity_id
_entity_poly.type
_entity_poly.pdbx_seq_one_letter_code
_entity_poly.pdbx_strand_id
1 'polypeptide(L)'
;MLVDFFFALRQGGVPVTITEFLSLLAALDKRVVVASLDDFYFLARTCLVKDERHYDRFDQVFGAYFKGAEDRMEQLAQAVADGRIPPEWLARRNELNLSP
;
A
#
# COMPACT_ATOMS: atom_id res chain seq x y z
N MET A 1 6.39 3.01 4.34
CA MET A 1 5.15 3.83 4.41
C MET A 1 4.73 4.25 3.01
N LEU A 2 3.46 4.61 2.76
CA LEU A 2 2.97 4.98 1.41
C LEU A 2 3.70 6.18 0.79
N VAL A 3 4.24 7.07 1.63
CA VAL A 3 5.09 8.18 1.18
C VAL A 3 6.40 7.67 0.55
N ASP A 4 7.01 6.61 1.09
CA ASP A 4 8.21 6.01 0.50
C ASP A 4 7.88 5.36 -0.85
N PHE A 5 6.70 4.76 -0.97
CA PHE A 5 6.22 4.22 -2.25
C PHE A 5 6.05 5.33 -3.30
N PHE A 6 5.50 6.49 -2.92
CA PHE A 6 5.42 7.66 -3.81
C PHE A 6 6.80 8.11 -4.29
N PHE A 7 7.80 8.18 -3.40
CA PHE A 7 9.16 8.54 -3.80
C PHE A 7 9.85 7.45 -4.64
N ALA A 8 9.60 6.18 -4.35
CA ALA A 8 10.10 5.06 -5.14
C ALA A 8 9.59 5.13 -6.59
N LEU A 9 8.31 5.47 -6.79
CA LEU A 9 7.73 5.67 -8.12
C LEU A 9 8.41 6.81 -8.88
N ARG A 10 8.68 7.95 -8.22
CA ARG A 10 9.40 9.07 -8.84
C ARG A 10 10.83 8.68 -9.22
N GLN A 11 11.53 7.95 -8.35
CA GLN A 11 12.87 7.45 -8.63
C GLN A 11 12.88 6.44 -9.79
N GLY A 12 11.83 5.61 -9.89
CA GLY A 12 11.62 4.68 -11.00
C GLY A 12 11.11 5.34 -12.30
N GLY A 13 11.04 6.67 -12.35
CA GLY A 13 10.68 7.40 -13.57
C GLY A 13 9.19 7.35 -13.92
N VAL A 14 8.32 7.14 -12.94
CA VAL A 14 6.87 7.35 -13.07
C VAL A 14 6.55 8.81 -12.67
N PRO A 15 5.90 9.61 -13.53
CA PRO A 15 5.67 11.04 -13.30
C PRO A 15 4.50 11.29 -12.34
N VAL A 16 4.57 10.74 -11.13
CA VAL A 16 3.53 10.91 -10.12
C VAL A 16 3.54 12.31 -9.50
N THR A 17 2.35 12.86 -9.31
CA THR A 17 2.09 14.16 -8.70
C THR A 17 1.48 14.03 -7.32
N ILE A 18 1.55 15.11 -6.54
CA ILE A 18 0.95 15.15 -5.21
C ILE A 18 -0.57 14.99 -5.30
N THR A 19 -1.21 15.57 -6.30
CA THR A 19 -2.67 15.48 -6.51
C THR A 19 -3.13 14.04 -6.68
N GLU A 20 -2.40 13.26 -7.47
CA GLU A 20 -2.68 11.83 -7.69
C GLU A 20 -2.47 11.01 -6.42
N PHE A 21 -1.41 11.32 -5.68
CA PHE A 21 -1.14 10.69 -4.39
C PHE A 21 -2.25 10.99 -3.38
N LEU A 22 -2.71 12.24 -3.28
CA LEU A 22 -3.84 12.63 -2.45
C LEU A 22 -5.14 11.94 -2.87
N SER A 23 -5.31 11.69 -4.18
CA SER A 23 -6.47 10.97 -4.70
C SER A 23 -6.47 9.50 -4.27
N LEU A 24 -5.30 8.85 -4.28
CA LEU A 24 -5.13 7.50 -3.72
C LEU A 24 -5.45 7.48 -2.23
N LEU A 25 -4.89 8.41 -1.45
CA LEU A 25 -5.13 8.47 0.00
C LEU A 25 -6.62 8.70 0.32
N ALA A 26 -7.30 9.57 -0.42
CA ALA A 26 -8.73 9.80 -0.25
C ALA A 26 -9.57 8.55 -0.57
N ALA A 27 -9.16 7.73 -1.55
CA ALA A 27 -9.84 6.47 -1.86
C ALA A 27 -9.63 5.42 -0.75
N LEU A 28 -8.43 5.37 -0.17
CA LEU A 28 -8.13 4.48 0.97
C LEU A 28 -8.89 4.90 2.23
N ASP A 29 -8.98 6.20 2.51
CA ASP A 29 -9.74 6.75 3.63
C ASP A 29 -11.24 6.36 3.53
N LYS A 30 -11.78 6.39 2.30
CA LYS A 30 -13.14 5.92 2.00
C LYS A 30 -13.28 4.39 1.93
N ARG A 31 -12.21 3.64 2.21
CA ARG A 31 -12.17 2.17 2.15
C ARG A 31 -12.65 1.59 0.82
N VAL A 32 -12.29 2.22 -0.29
CA VAL A 32 -12.61 1.72 -1.64
C VAL A 32 -12.02 0.32 -1.87
N VAL A 33 -10.87 0.03 -1.26
CA VAL A 33 -10.24 -1.29 -1.22
C VAL A 33 -9.94 -1.65 0.23
N VAL A 34 -10.05 -2.94 0.58
CA VAL A 34 -9.84 -3.43 1.95
C VAL A 34 -9.04 -4.73 1.91
N ALA A 35 -7.90 -4.74 2.61
CA ALA A 35 -7.12 -5.94 2.94
C ALA A 35 -6.73 -6.86 1.75
N SER A 36 -6.53 -6.29 0.56
CA SER A 36 -6.09 -7.01 -0.65
C SER A 36 -4.97 -6.22 -1.34
N LEU A 37 -3.83 -6.86 -1.57
CA LEU A 37 -2.73 -6.21 -2.29
C LEU A 37 -3.06 -6.05 -3.78
N ASP A 38 -3.77 -7.02 -4.37
CA ASP A 38 -4.24 -6.95 -5.75
C ASP A 38 -5.20 -5.77 -5.97
N ASP A 39 -6.17 -5.59 -5.08
CA ASP A 39 -7.10 -4.46 -5.18
C ASP A 39 -6.38 -3.13 -5.00
N PHE A 40 -5.42 -3.08 -4.06
CA PHE A 40 -4.56 -1.92 -3.88
C PHE A 40 -3.70 -1.65 -5.12
N TYR A 41 -3.16 -2.68 -5.78
CA TYR A 41 -2.40 -2.55 -7.02
C TYR A 41 -3.22 -1.85 -8.10
N PHE A 42 -4.44 -2.33 -8.36
CA PHE A 42 -5.32 -1.73 -9.35
C PHE A 42 -5.69 -0.29 -8.98
N LEU A 43 -6.10 -0.05 -7.73
CA LEU A 43 -6.44 1.29 -7.26
C LEU A 43 -5.24 2.25 -7.39
N ALA A 44 -4.05 1.83 -6.95
CA ALA A 44 -2.84 2.62 -7.02
C ALA A 44 -2.46 2.95 -8.47
N ARG A 45 -2.52 1.97 -9.38
CA ARG A 45 -2.25 2.20 -10.81
C ARG A 45 -3.24 3.19 -11.41
N THR A 46 -4.54 3.05 -11.12
CA THR A 46 -5.59 3.97 -11.58
C THR A 46 -5.39 5.39 -11.04
N CYS A 47 -5.06 5.54 -9.76
CA CYS A 47 -4.86 6.84 -9.14
C CYS A 47 -3.56 7.52 -9.56
N LEU A 48 -2.47 6.77 -9.74
CA LEU A 48 -1.11 7.32 -9.87
C LEU A 48 -0.58 7.39 -11.29
N VAL A 49 -1.13 6.63 -12.24
CA VAL A 49 -0.61 6.59 -13.61
C VAL A 49 -1.65 7.12 -14.60
N LYS A 50 -1.29 8.17 -15.36
CA LYS A 50 -2.19 8.85 -16.32
C LYS A 50 -1.92 8.58 -17.78
N ASP A 51 -0.78 7.96 -18.06
CA ASP A 51 -0.36 7.61 -19.40
C ASP A 51 0.15 6.17 -19.34
N GLU A 52 -0.40 5.29 -20.20
CA GLU A 52 -0.07 3.88 -20.25
C GLU A 52 1.42 3.60 -20.46
N ARG A 53 2.18 4.54 -21.03
CA ARG A 53 3.63 4.40 -21.25
C ARG A 53 4.42 4.20 -19.96
N HIS A 54 3.85 4.55 -18.81
CA HIS A 54 4.49 4.40 -17.50
C HIS A 54 4.06 3.12 -16.77
N TYR A 55 3.21 2.29 -17.39
CA TYR A 55 2.73 1.05 -16.79
C TYR A 55 3.85 0.08 -16.45
N ASP A 56 4.77 -0.18 -17.38
CA ASP A 56 5.89 -1.10 -17.14
C ASP A 56 6.77 -0.65 -15.96
N ARG A 57 7.02 0.66 -15.86
CA ARG A 57 7.81 1.25 -14.76
C ARG A 57 7.08 1.15 -13.43
N PHE A 58 5.77 1.43 -13.44
CA PHE A 58 4.94 1.27 -12.26
C PHE A 58 4.96 -0.18 -11.78
N ASP A 59 4.76 -1.15 -12.69
CA ASP A 59 4.71 -2.57 -12.36
C ASP A 59 6.05 -3.06 -11.77
N GLN A 60 7.18 -2.62 -12.34
CA GLN A 60 8.51 -2.92 -11.80
C GLN A 60 8.72 -2.36 -10.39
N VAL A 61 8.39 -1.09 -10.17
CA VAL A 61 8.57 -0.43 -8.86
C VAL A 61 7.61 -1.01 -7.83
N PHE A 62 6.35 -1.23 -8.20
CA PHE A 62 5.34 -1.81 -7.34
C PHE A 62 5.75 -3.22 -6.91
N GLY A 63 6.13 -4.05 -7.88
CA GLY A 63 6.65 -5.39 -7.63
C GLY A 63 7.85 -5.34 -6.69
N ALA A 64 8.85 -4.50 -6.96
CA ALA A 64 10.03 -4.38 -6.10
C ALA A 64 9.71 -3.89 -4.67
N TYR A 65 8.78 -2.94 -4.53
CA TYR A 65 8.43 -2.33 -3.25
C TYR A 65 7.61 -3.28 -2.36
N PHE A 66 6.66 -4.00 -2.95
CA PHE A 66 5.75 -4.89 -2.23
C PHE A 66 6.18 -6.36 -2.23
N LYS A 67 7.28 -6.71 -2.92
CA LYS A 67 7.88 -8.05 -2.85
C LYS A 67 8.16 -8.46 -1.39
N GLY A 68 7.56 -9.57 -0.97
CA GLY A 68 7.66 -10.10 0.39
C GLY A 68 6.84 -9.33 1.44
N ALA A 69 6.05 -8.33 1.07
CA ALA A 69 5.07 -7.73 1.96
C ALA A 69 3.87 -8.66 2.17
N GLU A 70 3.45 -9.37 1.12
CA GLU A 70 2.42 -10.42 1.18
C GLU A 70 2.84 -11.54 2.13
N ASP A 71 4.04 -12.12 1.95
CA ASP A 71 4.56 -13.18 2.80
C ASP A 71 4.56 -12.78 4.29
N ARG A 72 4.93 -11.52 4.59
CA ARG A 72 4.91 -11.01 5.98
C ARG A 72 3.50 -10.79 6.50
N MET A 73 2.57 -10.34 5.65
CA MET A 73 1.17 -10.15 6.04
C MET A 73 0.50 -11.49 6.33
N GLU A 74 0.77 -12.50 5.50
CA GLU A 74 0.27 -13.86 5.68
C GLU A 74 0.87 -14.53 6.92
N GLN A 75 2.18 -14.38 7.15
CA GLN A 75 2.82 -14.81 8.39
C GLN A 75 2.24 -14.14 9.63
N LEU A 76 1.92 -12.84 9.56
CA LEU A 76 1.28 -12.12 10.64
C LEU A 76 -0.15 -12.63 10.90
N ALA A 77 -0.93 -12.84 9.84
CA ALA A 77 -2.27 -13.40 9.94
C ALA A 77 -2.25 -14.81 10.57
N GLN A 78 -1.29 -15.65 10.15
CA GLN A 78 -1.10 -16.98 10.72
C GLN A 78 -0.66 -16.92 12.20
N ALA A 79 0.24 -16.00 12.56
CA ALA A 79 0.67 -15.84 13.95
C ALA A 79 -0.47 -15.37 14.88
N VAL A 80 -1.42 -14.57 14.37
CA VAL A 80 -2.65 -14.22 15.10
C VAL A 80 -3.60 -15.41 15.19
N ALA A 81 -3.80 -16.14 14.08
CA ALA A 81 -4.66 -17.34 14.05
C ALA A 81 -4.18 -18.44 15.00
N ASP A 82 -2.85 -18.62 15.11
CA ASP A 82 -2.22 -19.61 15.99
C ASP A 82 -2.16 -19.14 17.47
N GLY A 83 -2.71 -17.96 17.80
CA GLY A 83 -2.70 -17.39 19.15
C GLY A 83 -1.32 -16.94 19.64
N ARG A 84 -0.31 -16.88 18.75
CA ARG A 84 1.04 -16.41 19.08
C ARG A 84 1.10 -14.89 19.22
N ILE A 85 0.14 -14.18 18.64
CA ILE A 85 -0.02 -12.72 18.75
C ILE A 85 -1.45 -12.43 19.21
N PRO A 86 -1.63 -11.87 20.43
CA PRO A 86 -2.96 -11.49 20.90
C PRO A 86 -3.56 -10.36 20.04
N PRO A 87 -4.84 -10.46 19.63
CA PRO A 87 -5.49 -9.49 18.75
C PRO A 87 -5.58 -8.08 19.36
N GLU A 88 -5.62 -7.97 20.69
CA GLU A 88 -5.63 -6.68 21.39
C GLU A 88 -4.34 -5.87 21.21
N TRP A 89 -3.21 -6.52 20.90
CA TRP A 89 -1.95 -5.81 20.62
C TRP A 89 -2.00 -5.10 19.26
N LEU A 90 -2.71 -5.66 18.29
CA LEU A 90 -2.94 -5.02 17.00
C LEU A 90 -3.83 -3.78 17.15
N ALA A 91 -4.89 -3.87 17.96
CA ALA A 91 -5.76 -2.74 18.27
C ALA A 91 -4.98 -1.57 18.90
N ARG A 92 -4.17 -1.87 19.92
CA ARG A 92 -3.34 -0.88 20.62
C ARG A 92 -2.29 -0.22 19.72
N ARG A 93 -1.73 -0.96 18.76
CA ARG A 93 -0.77 -0.39 17.79
C ARG A 93 -1.44 0.55 16.79
N ASN A 94 -2.68 0.27 16.39
CA ASN A 94 -3.43 1.16 15.51
C ASN A 94 -3.79 2.49 16.21
N GLU A 95 -4.12 2.45 17.50
CA GLU A 95 -4.38 3.67 18.30
C GLU A 95 -3.17 4.61 18.35
N LEU A 96 -1.94 4.05 18.46
CA LEU A 96 -0.70 4.82 18.45
C LEU A 96 -0.42 5.52 17.11
N ASN A 97 -0.82 4.90 15.99
CA ASN A 97 -0.62 5.45 14.65
C ASN A 97 -1.74 6.41 14.19
N LEU A 98 -2.88 6.42 14.92
CA LEU A 98 -4.03 7.28 14.68
C LEU A 98 -4.15 8.43 15.70
N SER A 99 -3.17 8.54 16.60
CA SER A 99 -3.08 9.68 17.52
C SER A 99 -2.56 10.91 16.75
N PRO A 100 -3.18 12.10 16.90
CA PRO A 100 -2.87 13.30 16.13
C PRO A 100 -1.46 13.86 16.39
#